data_AF-A0A517NTR0-F1
#
_entry.id   AF-A0A517NTR0-F1
#
_cell.length_a   1.000
_cell.length_b   1.000
_cell.length_c   1.000
_cell.angle_alpha   90.00
_cell.angle_beta   90.00
_cell.angle_gamma   90.00
#
_symmetry.space_group_name_H-M   'P 1'
#
loop_
_entity.id
_entity.type
_entity.pdbx_description
1 polymer ?
#
loop_
_entity_poly.entity_id
_entity_poly.type
_entity_poly.pdbx_seq_one_letter_code
_entity_poly.pdbx_strand_id
1 'polypeptide(L)'
;MLARNWLRRIVLGMGVLVSVYLGFVVFNALASFPGGMRSINNVEDHDKRLVGHAQRAVPIIAQLKEHMDRNRRPPSSYDELIAVLPDSNITPDALSVDGWRYDFDDTGFTLRMKLGWDPSLTYTLNRKVEHWIYDPGDGTPATTLQLLE
;
A
#
# COMPACT_ATOMS: atom_id res chain seq x y z
N MET A 1 -33.95 -9.64 47.03
CA MET A 1 -33.05 -8.46 46.99
C MET A 1 -31.61 -8.82 46.53
N LEU A 2 -31.41 -9.87 45.70
CA LEU A 2 -30.07 -10.34 45.28
C LEU A 2 -29.74 -10.08 43.79
N ALA A 3 -30.73 -9.82 42.94
CA ALA A 3 -30.53 -9.63 41.49
C ALA A 3 -29.89 -8.28 41.11
N ARG A 4 -29.95 -7.26 41.97
CA ARG A 4 -29.57 -5.87 41.63
C ARG A 4 -28.05 -5.62 41.67
N ASN A 5 -27.31 -6.44 42.42
CA ASN A 5 -25.87 -6.26 42.60
C ASN A 5 -25.03 -6.96 41.51
N TRP A 6 -25.60 -7.95 40.82
CA TRP A 6 -24.90 -8.70 39.76
C TRP A 6 -24.87 -7.90 38.44
N LEU A 7 -25.98 -7.24 38.08
CA LEU A 7 -26.05 -6.37 36.90
C LEU A 7 -25.04 -5.20 36.96
N ARG A 8 -24.86 -4.57 38.12
CA ARG A 8 -23.92 -3.45 38.27
C ARG A 8 -22.45 -3.86 38.04
N ARG A 9 -22.08 -5.10 38.39
CA ARG A 9 -20.72 -5.63 38.18
C ARG A 9 -20.45 -5.96 36.72
N ILE A 10 -21.46 -6.42 35.98
CA ILE A 10 -21.36 -6.64 34.53
C ILE A 10 -21.19 -5.32 33.77
N VAL A 11 -21.96 -4.30 34.12
CA VAL A 11 -21.88 -2.97 33.46
C VAL A 11 -20.52 -2.31 33.71
N LEU A 12 -19.97 -2.42 34.92
CA LEU A 12 -18.63 -1.90 35.23
C LEU A 12 -17.51 -2.71 34.54
N GLY A 13 -17.62 -4.04 34.47
CA GLY A 13 -16.66 -4.89 33.76
C GLY A 13 -16.65 -4.63 32.24
N MET A 14 -17.81 -4.39 31.63
CA MET A 14 -17.92 -4.03 30.22
C MET A 14 -17.34 -2.64 29.93
N GLY A 15 -17.52 -1.65 30.81
CA GLY A 15 -16.96 -0.31 30.63
C GLY A 15 -15.43 -0.29 30.59
N VAL A 16 -14.77 -1.12 31.41
CA VAL A 16 -13.31 -1.25 31.42
C VAL A 16 -12.82 -1.98 30.15
N LEU A 17 -13.51 -3.04 29.73
CA LEU A 17 -13.16 -3.76 28.49
C LEU A 17 -13.33 -2.90 27.24
N VAL A 18 -14.39 -2.08 27.16
CA VAL A 18 -14.59 -1.14 26.06
C VAL A 18 -13.52 -0.04 26.05
N SER A 19 -13.08 0.42 27.22
CA SER A 19 -12.02 1.44 27.33
C SER A 19 -10.63 0.90 26.95
N VAL A 20 -10.33 -0.35 27.32
CA VAL A 20 -9.08 -1.03 26.91
C VAL A 20 -9.12 -1.34 25.41
N TYR A 21 -10.27 -1.75 24.87
CA TYR A 21 -10.45 -1.97 23.43
C TYR A 21 -10.33 -0.67 22.64
N LEU A 22 -10.97 0.43 23.07
CA LEU A 22 -10.80 1.75 22.46
C LEU A 22 -9.35 2.24 22.58
N GLY A 23 -8.71 2.04 23.73
CA GLY A 23 -7.30 2.34 23.92
C GLY A 23 -6.40 1.54 22.98
N PHE A 24 -6.70 0.27 22.74
CA PHE A 24 -5.96 -0.59 21.81
C PHE A 24 -6.23 -0.25 20.34
N VAL A 25 -7.47 0.12 19.98
CA VAL A 25 -7.82 0.57 18.62
C VAL A 25 -7.20 1.94 18.32
N VAL A 26 -7.27 2.88 19.26
CA VAL A 26 -6.63 4.20 19.15
C VAL A 26 -5.11 4.06 19.18
N PHE A 27 -4.55 3.19 20.02
CA PHE A 27 -3.11 2.92 20.03
C PHE A 27 -2.66 2.18 18.77
N ASN A 28 -3.45 1.31 18.12
CA ASN A 28 -3.08 0.74 16.82
C ASN A 28 -3.25 1.76 15.67
N ALA A 29 -4.26 2.63 15.74
CA ALA A 29 -4.45 3.73 14.78
C ALA A 29 -3.33 4.78 14.89
N LEU A 30 -2.85 5.05 16.11
CA LEU A 30 -1.70 5.92 16.39
C LEU A 30 -0.37 5.15 16.19
N ALA A 31 -0.24 3.87 16.52
CA ALA A 31 0.99 3.10 16.29
C ALA A 31 1.24 2.82 14.80
N SER A 32 0.22 3.00 13.95
CA SER A 32 0.35 3.13 12.51
C SER A 32 0.84 4.54 12.09
N PHE A 33 1.77 5.15 12.83
CA PHE A 33 2.45 6.38 12.45
C PHE A 33 3.80 6.08 11.77
N PRO A 34 3.86 5.94 10.44
CA PRO A 34 5.05 6.34 9.73
C PRO A 34 4.95 7.84 9.48
N GLY A 35 5.99 8.59 9.84
CA GLY A 35 6.20 9.87 9.18
C GLY A 35 6.18 9.65 7.66
N GLY A 36 5.55 10.57 6.93
CA GLY A 36 5.30 10.39 5.50
C GLY A 36 5.12 11.71 4.78
N MET A 37 5.17 11.63 3.46
CA MET A 37 4.93 12.74 2.57
C MET A 37 3.53 13.31 2.78
N ARG A 38 3.40 14.63 2.90
CA ARG A 38 2.09 15.29 2.86
C ARG A 38 1.59 15.36 1.42
N SER A 39 0.27 15.42 1.25
CA SER A 39 -0.35 15.73 -0.03
C SER A 39 0.30 16.98 -0.65
N ILE A 40 0.67 16.87 -1.93
CA ILE A 40 1.12 17.97 -2.77
C ILE A 40 -0.04 18.36 -3.70
N ASN A 41 -0.52 19.60 -3.54
CA ASN A 41 -1.40 20.22 -4.50
C ASN A 41 -0.53 20.76 -5.64
N ASN A 42 -0.64 20.17 -6.83
CA ASN A 42 0.18 20.45 -8.03
C ASN A 42 1.54 19.75 -8.07
N VAL A 43 1.51 18.43 -8.29
CA VAL A 43 2.72 17.65 -8.61
C VAL A 43 3.09 17.86 -10.08
N GLU A 44 4.36 18.15 -10.31
CA GLU A 44 4.94 18.29 -11.64
C GLU A 44 5.58 16.97 -12.12
N ASP A 45 5.70 16.82 -13.43
CA ASP A 45 6.54 15.77 -14.01
C ASP A 45 7.96 15.88 -13.44
N HIS A 46 8.60 14.73 -13.18
CA HIS A 46 9.93 14.65 -12.57
C HIS A 46 10.07 15.29 -11.18
N ASP A 47 8.98 15.39 -10.38
CA ASP A 47 9.09 15.82 -8.97
C ASP A 47 10.14 14.95 -8.24
N LYS A 48 11.23 15.57 -7.80
CA LYS A 48 12.39 14.90 -7.19
C LYS A 48 12.02 14.01 -6.03
N ARG A 49 10.96 14.36 -5.28
CA ARG A 49 10.51 13.58 -4.13
C ARG A 49 9.89 12.26 -4.61
N LEU A 50 9.11 12.29 -5.69
CA LEU A 50 8.49 11.09 -6.28
C LEU A 50 9.46 10.27 -7.12
N VAL A 51 10.42 10.92 -7.79
CA VAL A 51 11.45 10.24 -8.59
C VAL A 51 12.26 9.27 -7.72
N GLY A 52 12.67 9.65 -6.51
CA GLY A 52 13.41 8.74 -5.62
C GLY A 52 12.59 7.53 -5.17
N HIS A 53 11.27 7.65 -5.12
CA HIS A 53 10.37 6.52 -4.90
C HIS A 53 10.26 5.64 -6.16
N ALA A 54 10.02 6.24 -7.33
CA ALA A 54 9.92 5.53 -8.60
C ALA A 54 11.22 4.77 -8.95
N GLN A 55 12.39 5.38 -8.73
CA GLN A 55 13.70 4.74 -8.97
C GLN A 55 13.90 3.44 -8.17
N ARG A 56 13.36 3.37 -6.94
CA ARG A 56 13.44 2.14 -6.14
C ARG A 56 12.56 1.01 -6.67
N ALA A 57 11.49 1.33 -7.41
CA ALA A 57 10.64 0.34 -8.04
C ALA A 57 11.17 -0.15 -9.41
N VAL A 58 12.07 0.60 -10.06
CA VAL A 58 12.64 0.22 -11.37
C VAL A 58 13.15 -1.23 -11.44
N PRO A 59 13.99 -1.72 -10.50
CA PRO A 59 14.46 -3.11 -10.57
C PRO A 59 13.34 -4.14 -10.40
N ILE A 60 12.31 -3.83 -9.61
CA ILE A 60 11.13 -4.68 -9.42
C ILE A 60 10.31 -4.72 -10.73
N ILE A 61 10.03 -3.55 -11.30
CA ILE A 61 9.29 -3.39 -12.57
C ILE A 61 10.01 -4.14 -13.69
N ALA A 62 11.33 -4.03 -13.80
CA ALA A 62 12.11 -4.68 -14.84
C ALA A 62 11.97 -6.21 -14.81
N GLN A 63 12.11 -6.82 -13.62
CA GLN A 63 11.96 -8.27 -13.44
C GLN A 63 10.53 -8.75 -13.71
N LEU A 64 9.53 -7.99 -13.26
CA LEU A 64 8.12 -8.29 -13.56
C LEU A 64 7.81 -8.18 -15.06
N LYS A 65 8.35 -7.18 -15.75
CA LYS A 65 8.23 -7.03 -17.21
C LYS A 65 8.89 -8.19 -17.94
N GLU A 66 10.10 -8.59 -17.56
CA GLU A 66 10.78 -9.73 -18.15
C GLU A 66 9.99 -11.04 -17.95
N HIS A 67 9.41 -11.25 -16.76
CA HIS A 67 8.51 -12.36 -16.52
C HIS A 67 7.28 -12.32 -17.44
N MET A 68 6.63 -11.15 -17.56
CA MET A 68 5.48 -10.98 -18.44
C MET A 68 5.81 -11.24 -19.91
N ASP A 69 6.97 -10.78 -20.39
CA ASP A 69 7.39 -11.00 -21.78
C ASP A 69 7.63 -12.49 -22.07
N ARG A 70 8.16 -13.23 -21.09
CA ARG A 70 8.38 -14.69 -21.20
C ARG A 70 7.09 -15.50 -21.10
N ASN A 71 6.25 -15.18 -20.12
CA ASN A 71 5.10 -16.02 -19.74
C ASN A 71 3.76 -15.51 -20.28
N ARG A 72 3.74 -14.31 -20.87
CA ARG A 72 2.55 -13.60 -21.37
C ARG A 72 1.48 -13.33 -20.29
N ARG A 73 1.85 -13.42 -19.02
CA ARG A 73 1.01 -13.15 -17.85
C ARG A 73 1.86 -12.64 -16.69
N PRO A 74 1.29 -11.88 -15.76
CA PRO A 74 1.97 -11.54 -14.51
C PRO A 74 2.09 -12.77 -13.56
N PRO A 75 3.02 -12.71 -12.60
CA PRO A 75 3.01 -13.62 -11.44
C PRO A 75 1.68 -13.51 -10.70
N SER A 76 1.01 -14.64 -10.47
CA SER A 76 -0.35 -14.64 -9.90
C SER A 76 -0.44 -15.19 -8.48
N SER A 77 0.70 -15.58 -7.91
CA SER A 77 0.78 -16.12 -6.56
C SER A 77 2.00 -15.60 -5.82
N TYR A 78 1.97 -15.73 -4.49
CA TYR A 78 3.11 -15.41 -3.64
C TYR A 78 4.38 -16.19 -4.04
N ASP A 79 4.23 -17.49 -4.32
CA ASP A 79 5.35 -18.35 -4.70
C ASP A 79 5.95 -17.95 -6.06
N GLU A 80 5.11 -17.60 -7.03
CA GLU A 80 5.59 -17.09 -8.32
C GLU A 80 6.27 -15.73 -8.16
N LEU A 81 5.76 -14.86 -7.28
CA LEU A 81 6.34 -13.56 -7.03
C LEU A 81 7.72 -13.67 -6.36
N ILE A 82 7.90 -14.59 -5.40
CA ILE A 82 9.22 -14.92 -4.82
C ILE A 82 10.18 -15.43 -5.88
N ALA A 83 9.72 -16.33 -6.76
CA ALA A 83 10.58 -16.88 -7.80
C ALA A 83 11.06 -15.82 -8.79
N VAL A 84 10.26 -14.77 -9.03
CA VAL A 84 10.59 -13.65 -9.91
C VAL A 84 11.44 -12.59 -9.23
N LEU A 85 11.25 -12.38 -7.92
CA LEU A 85 11.89 -11.32 -7.15
C LEU A 85 12.63 -11.90 -5.92
N PRO A 86 13.67 -12.73 -6.13
CA PRO A 86 14.30 -13.48 -5.04
C PRO A 86 15.01 -12.61 -4.01
N ASP A 87 15.43 -11.40 -4.41
CA ASP A 87 16.17 -10.45 -3.55
C ASP A 87 15.24 -9.43 -2.86
N SER A 88 13.93 -9.47 -3.14
CA SER A 88 12.95 -8.56 -2.54
C SER A 88 12.37 -9.13 -1.24
N ASN A 89 12.04 -8.24 -0.31
CA ASN A 89 11.27 -8.62 0.86
C ASN A 89 9.78 -8.69 0.51
N ILE A 90 9.25 -9.91 0.42
CA ILE A 90 7.86 -10.16 0.00
C ILE A 90 7.04 -10.66 1.18
N THR A 91 5.99 -9.90 1.55
CA THR A 91 5.03 -10.33 2.57
C THR A 91 3.79 -10.93 1.92
N PRO A 92 3.30 -12.08 2.41
CA PRO A 92 2.12 -12.72 1.84
C PRO A 92 0.84 -11.92 2.09
N ASP A 93 0.79 -11.15 3.18
CA ASP A 93 -0.32 -10.22 3.43
C ASP A 93 -0.30 -9.10 2.37
N ALA A 94 -1.37 -9.05 1.58
CA ALA A 94 -1.58 -8.12 0.46
C ALA A 94 -0.52 -8.15 -0.66
N LEU A 95 0.29 -9.20 -0.77
CA LEU A 95 1.41 -9.32 -1.74
C LEU A 95 2.25 -8.03 -1.78
N SER A 96 2.87 -7.66 -0.66
CA SER A 96 3.76 -6.49 -0.64
C SER A 96 5.18 -6.88 -1.02
N VAL A 97 5.82 -6.11 -1.90
CA VAL A 97 7.22 -6.23 -2.34
C VAL A 97 7.94 -4.95 -1.96
N ASP A 98 8.87 -4.99 -1.00
CA ASP A 98 9.67 -3.84 -0.59
C ASP A 98 8.85 -2.56 -0.28
N GLY A 99 7.66 -2.74 0.32
CA GLY A 99 6.73 -1.67 0.67
C GLY A 99 5.78 -1.23 -0.46
N TRP A 100 5.90 -1.82 -1.65
CA TRP A 100 4.94 -1.70 -2.73
C TRP A 100 3.88 -2.78 -2.59
N ARG A 101 2.61 -2.42 -2.65
CA ARG A 101 1.52 -3.38 -2.82
C ARG A 101 1.46 -3.80 -4.27
N TYR A 102 1.56 -5.10 -4.51
CA TYR A 102 1.42 -5.70 -5.82
C TYR A 102 -0.04 -6.12 -6.07
N ASP A 103 -0.56 -5.76 -7.24
CA ASP A 103 -1.84 -6.20 -7.75
C ASP A 103 -1.67 -6.59 -9.22
N PHE A 104 -2.50 -7.50 -9.71
CA PHE A 104 -2.38 -8.03 -11.07
C PHE A 104 -3.73 -8.43 -11.65
N ASP A 105 -3.79 -8.40 -12.98
CA ASP A 105 -4.90 -8.91 -13.77
C ASP A 105 -4.39 -9.65 -15.01
N ASP A 106 -5.29 -10.12 -15.86
CA ASP A 106 -4.92 -10.85 -17.09
C ASP A 106 -4.10 -10.01 -18.09
N THR A 107 -4.03 -8.70 -17.89
CA THR A 107 -3.49 -7.72 -18.83
C THR A 107 -2.22 -7.02 -18.34
N GLY A 108 -1.89 -7.14 -17.05
CA GLY A 108 -0.66 -6.62 -16.48
C GLY A 108 -0.67 -6.53 -14.96
N PHE A 109 0.04 -5.55 -14.43
CA PHE A 109 0.22 -5.40 -12.99
C PHE A 109 0.27 -3.94 -12.55
N THR A 110 0.01 -3.76 -11.27
CA THR A 110 0.08 -2.49 -10.58
C THR A 110 0.96 -2.61 -9.35
N LEU A 111 1.85 -1.62 -9.15
CA LEU A 111 2.60 -1.44 -7.92
C LEU A 111 2.15 -0.15 -7.26
N ARG A 112 1.61 -0.23 -6.05
CA ARG A 112 1.16 0.95 -5.29
C ARG A 112 1.92 1.09 -3.98
N MET A 113 2.54 2.23 -3.74
CA MET A 113 3.17 2.56 -2.47
C MET A 113 2.45 3.74 -1.82
N LYS A 114 2.11 3.58 -0.53
CA LYS A 114 1.70 4.73 0.28
C LYS A 114 2.91 5.59 0.62
N LEU A 115 2.80 6.89 0.38
CA LEU A 115 3.82 7.88 0.68
C LEU A 115 3.60 8.53 2.05
N GLY A 116 2.37 8.51 2.55
CA GLY A 116 1.96 9.01 3.85
C GLY A 116 0.61 8.40 4.26
N TRP A 117 -0.19 9.16 5.02
CA TRP A 117 -1.52 8.72 5.43
C TRP A 117 -2.44 8.54 4.20
N ASP A 118 -2.47 9.60 3.38
CA ASP A 118 -3.31 9.72 2.18
C ASP A 118 -2.55 9.48 0.88
N PRO A 119 -1.41 10.16 0.59
CA PRO A 119 -0.88 10.15 -0.76
C PRO A 119 -0.28 8.80 -1.11
N SER A 120 -0.41 8.42 -2.38
CA SER A 120 0.18 7.21 -2.94
C SER A 120 0.81 7.46 -4.30
N LEU A 121 1.84 6.67 -4.59
CA LEU A 121 2.45 6.58 -5.91
C LEU A 121 2.13 5.20 -6.47
N THR A 122 1.58 5.17 -7.69
CA THR A 122 1.18 3.96 -8.37
C THR A 122 1.89 3.87 -9.72
N TYR A 123 2.50 2.73 -10.00
CA TYR A 123 2.90 2.33 -11.34
C TYR A 123 1.89 1.33 -11.88
N THR A 124 1.41 1.54 -13.10
CA THR A 124 0.51 0.60 -13.78
C THR A 124 1.10 0.22 -15.12
N LEU A 125 1.15 -1.08 -15.41
CA LEU A 125 1.37 -1.63 -16.74
C LEU A 125 0.12 -2.40 -17.16
N ASN A 126 -0.52 -1.97 -18.25
CA ASN A 126 -1.67 -2.68 -18.84
C ASN A 126 -1.52 -2.74 -20.35
N ARG A 127 -1.50 -3.93 -20.95
CA ARG A 127 -1.41 -4.13 -22.41
C ARG A 127 -0.32 -3.26 -23.08
N LYS A 128 0.87 -3.19 -22.46
CA LYS A 128 2.04 -2.39 -22.88
C LYS A 128 1.95 -0.88 -22.68
N VAL A 129 0.85 -0.38 -22.13
CA VAL A 129 0.76 1.02 -21.70
C VAL A 129 1.22 1.07 -20.25
N GLU A 130 2.29 1.81 -20.00
CA GLU A 130 2.82 2.07 -18.67
C GLU A 130 2.69 3.54 -18.30
N HIS A 131 2.40 3.80 -17.03
CA HIS A 131 2.30 5.16 -16.53
C HIS A 131 2.43 5.17 -15.00
N TRP A 132 2.91 6.31 -14.51
CA TRP A 132 2.93 6.63 -13.08
C TRP A 132 1.72 7.48 -12.73
N ILE A 133 1.11 7.22 -11.59
CA ILE A 133 -0.02 7.98 -11.05
C ILE A 133 0.33 8.40 -9.63
N TYR A 134 0.27 9.69 -9.36
CA TYR A 134 0.26 10.22 -8.01
C TYR A 134 -1.19 10.50 -7.61
N ASP A 135 -1.64 9.86 -6.53
CA ASP A 135 -2.93 10.14 -5.91
C ASP A 135 -2.69 10.87 -4.58
N PRO A 136 -3.13 12.12 -4.43
CA PRO A 136 -2.93 12.89 -3.20
C PRO A 136 -3.78 12.37 -2.02
N GLY A 137 -4.88 11.66 -2.30
CA GLY A 137 -5.75 11.02 -1.30
C GLY A 137 -6.60 11.98 -0.45
N ASP A 138 -6.54 13.29 -0.69
CA ASP A 138 -7.29 14.33 0.03
C ASP A 138 -8.57 14.79 -0.71
N GLY A 139 -8.97 14.04 -1.73
CA GLY A 139 -10.10 14.36 -2.61
C GLY A 139 -9.73 15.20 -3.84
N THR A 140 -8.48 15.66 -3.95
CA THR A 140 -7.97 16.21 -5.21
C THR A 140 -7.76 15.09 -6.26
N PRO A 141 -7.91 15.38 -7.57
CA PRO A 141 -7.75 14.37 -8.60
C PRO A 141 -6.33 13.80 -8.66
N ALA A 142 -6.24 12.50 -8.94
CA ALA A 142 -4.97 11.85 -9.23
C ALA A 142 -4.35 12.41 -10.52
N THR A 143 -3.02 12.45 -10.56
CA THR A 143 -2.23 13.01 -11.66
C THR A 143 -1.37 11.93 -12.29
N THR A 144 -1.47 11.76 -13.62
CA THR A 144 -0.55 10.92 -14.39
C THR A 144 0.76 11.65 -14.61
N LEU A 145 1.88 10.99 -14.36
CA LEU A 145 3.21 11.60 -14.34
C LEU A 145 4.17 10.93 -15.31
N GLN A 146 5.07 11.74 -15.87
CA GLN A 146 6.32 11.30 -16.47
C GLN A 146 7.43 11.46 -15.41
N LEU A 147 7.80 10.34 -14.77
CA LEU A 147 8.80 10.34 -13.68
C LEU A 147 10.18 9.85 -14.13
N LEU A 148 10.22 9.00 -15.15
CA LEU A 148 11.44 8.36 -15.65
C LEU A 148 11.42 8.51 -17.18
N GLU A 149 12.51 9.04 -17.74
CA GLU A 149 12.75 9.16 -19.18
C GLU A 149 13.26 7.84 -19.80
#